data_AF-A0A0F9EU87-F1
#
_entry.id   AF-A0A0F9EU87-F1
#
_cell.length_a   1.000
_cell.length_b   1.000
_cell.length_c   1.000
_cell.angle_alpha   90.00
_cell.angle_beta   90.00
_cell.angle_gamma   90.00
#
_symmetry.space_group_name_H-M   'P 1'
#
loop_
_entity.id
_entity.type
_entity.pdbx_description
1 polymer ?
#
loop_
_entity_poly.entity_id
_entity_poly.type
_entity_poly.pdbx_seq_one_letter_code
_entity_poly.pdbx_strand_id
1 'polypeptide(L)'
;MKHVQFYSIRHIPTGNFLSVPIGRSGKGGTWTEPVPLSNINPPRLFCSEHAAKIALTYWLKGRFSVTHSTYSGEWGEEHDEIEHTEPAPERKREDMEIVPMILTPHKSKTG
;
A
#
# COMPACT_ATOMS: atom_id res chain seq x y z
N MET A 1 27.55 -3.75 -10.99
CA MET A 1 26.31 -2.94 -10.98
C MET A 1 25.76 -2.96 -9.57
N LYS A 2 25.44 -1.81 -8.96
CA LYS A 2 24.73 -1.80 -7.67
C LYS A 2 23.29 -2.24 -7.92
N HIS A 3 22.81 -3.26 -7.21
CA HIS A 3 21.41 -3.63 -7.26
C HIS A 3 20.58 -2.51 -6.63
N VAL A 4 19.48 -2.12 -7.27
CA VAL A 4 18.51 -1.21 -6.67
C VAL A 4 17.74 -2.02 -5.63
N GLN A 5 17.88 -1.63 -4.36
CA GLN A 5 17.21 -2.23 -3.23
C GLN A 5 15.80 -1.62 -3.10
N PHE A 6 14.79 -2.48 -3.03
CA PHE A 6 13.43 -2.11 -2.68
C PHE A 6 13.05 -2.73 -1.34
N TYR A 7 11.88 -2.35 -0.83
CA TYR A 7 11.30 -2.89 0.38
C TYR A 7 9.85 -3.29 0.12
N SER A 8 9.37 -4.32 0.81
CA SER A 8 7.96 -4.71 0.80
C SER A 8 7.49 -5.05 2.22
N ILE A 9 6.19 -5.21 2.38
CA ILE A 9 5.56 -5.49 3.67
C ILE A 9 4.99 -6.91 3.61
N ARG A 10 5.51 -7.80 4.46
CA ARG A 10 5.13 -9.21 4.55
C ARG A 10 4.32 -9.46 5.82
N HIS A 11 3.26 -10.26 5.70
CA HIS A 11 2.54 -10.83 6.82
C HIS A 11 3.23 -12.14 7.24
N ILE A 12 3.81 -12.15 8.43
CA ILE A 12 4.67 -13.24 8.94
C ILE A 12 3.92 -14.57 8.99
N PRO A 13 2.69 -14.66 9.57
CA PRO A 13 2.00 -15.94 9.73
C PRO A 13 1.68 -16.64 8.41
N THR A 14 1.36 -15.89 7.36
CA THR A 14 0.95 -16.47 6.06
C THR A 14 2.05 -16.43 5.00
N GLY A 15 3.10 -15.64 5.20
CA GLY A 15 4.11 -15.34 4.17
C GLY A 15 3.58 -14.47 3.02
N ASN A 16 2.36 -13.95 3.12
CA ASN A 16 1.73 -13.11 2.09
C ASN A 16 2.28 -11.67 2.13
N PHE A 17 2.01 -10.91 1.07
CA PHE A 17 2.51 -9.55 0.92
C PHE A 17 1.36 -8.57 0.70
N LEU A 18 1.51 -7.36 1.23
CA LEU A 18 0.61 -6.27 0.82
C LEU A 18 0.80 -6.02 -0.67
N SER A 19 -0.29 -6.13 -1.43
CA SER A 19 -0.31 -5.92 -2.86
C SER A 19 -0.36 -4.44 -3.24
N VAL A 20 -0.09 -4.18 -4.52
CA VAL A 20 -0.34 -2.86 -5.12
C VAL A 20 -1.84 -2.53 -5.03
N PRO A 21 -2.23 -1.33 -4.56
CA PRO A 21 -3.65 -0.96 -4.48
C PRO A 21 -4.27 -0.86 -5.87
N ILE A 22 -5.49 -1.38 -6.02
CA ILE A 22 -6.23 -1.43 -7.30
C ILE A 22 -7.00 -0.10 -7.56
N GLY A 23 -6.96 0.86 -6.62
CA GLY A 23 -7.68 2.12 -6.74
C GLY A 23 -7.12 3.06 -7.83
N ARG A 24 -7.94 4.05 -8.23
CA ARG A 24 -7.55 5.11 -9.18
C ARG A 24 -6.24 5.76 -8.74
N SER A 25 -5.24 5.75 -9.62
CA SER A 25 -3.89 6.29 -9.36
C SER A 25 -3.14 5.64 -8.19
N GLY A 26 -3.41 4.37 -7.86
CA GLY A 26 -2.73 3.66 -6.76
C GLY A 26 -3.19 4.09 -5.36
N LYS A 27 -4.35 4.75 -5.26
CA LYS A 27 -5.01 5.08 -3.99
C LYS A 27 -5.62 3.84 -3.33
N GLY A 28 -5.92 3.94 -2.03
CA GLY A 28 -6.60 2.88 -1.29
C GLY A 28 -5.67 1.83 -0.67
N GLY A 29 -4.39 2.15 -0.47
CA GLY A 29 -3.42 1.18 0.06
C GLY A 29 -3.66 0.72 1.49
N THR A 30 -4.58 1.34 2.23
CA THR A 30 -5.04 0.89 3.56
C THR A 30 -6.15 -0.17 3.47
N TRP A 31 -6.75 -0.34 2.29
CA TRP A 31 -7.81 -1.31 2.00
C TRP A 31 -7.27 -2.61 1.40
N THR A 32 -5.98 -2.69 1.08
CA THR A 32 -5.36 -3.90 0.55
C THR A 32 -5.18 -4.93 1.65
N GLU A 33 -5.27 -6.21 1.27
CA GLU A 33 -5.03 -7.33 2.17
C GLU A 33 -3.77 -8.09 1.76
N PRO A 34 -3.06 -8.75 2.69
CA PRO A 34 -1.91 -9.59 2.35
C PRO A 34 -2.33 -10.77 1.47
N VAL A 35 -1.81 -10.82 0.25
CA VAL A 35 -2.10 -11.88 -0.72
C VAL A 35 -0.84 -12.67 -1.11
N PRO A 36 -0.97 -13.94 -1.55
CA PRO A 36 0.15 -14.70 -2.07
C PRO A 36 0.79 -14.01 -3.28
N LEU A 37 2.12 -14.08 -3.37
CA LEU A 37 2.86 -13.52 -4.51
C LEU A 37 2.46 -14.23 -5.81
N SER A 38 2.08 -13.44 -6.82
CA SER A 38 1.86 -13.94 -8.18
C SER A 38 2.08 -12.81 -9.19
N ASN A 39 2.10 -13.15 -10.48
CA ASN A 39 2.17 -12.14 -11.55
C ASN A 39 0.94 -11.21 -11.56
N ILE A 40 -0.19 -11.67 -11.03
CA ILE A 40 -1.45 -10.91 -10.95
C ILE A 40 -1.47 -10.06 -9.68
N ASN A 41 -0.85 -10.57 -8.61
CA ASN A 41 -0.75 -9.91 -7.31
C ASN A 41 0.71 -9.61 -6.97
N PRO A 42 1.34 -8.64 -7.66
CA PRO A 42 2.69 -8.25 -7.31
C PRO A 42 2.72 -7.60 -5.92
N PRO A 43 3.82 -7.78 -5.17
CA PRO A 43 3.98 -7.11 -3.90
C PRO A 43 4.09 -5.62 -4.13
N ARG A 44 3.57 -4.83 -3.20
CA ARG A 44 3.83 -3.40 -3.17
C ARG A 44 5.30 -3.18 -2.85
N LEU A 45 5.98 -2.44 -3.72
CA LEU A 45 7.39 -2.10 -3.57
C LEU A 45 7.55 -0.64 -3.15
N PHE A 46 8.49 -0.42 -2.25
CA PHE A 46 8.86 0.90 -1.74
C PHE A 46 10.35 1.15 -2.01
N CYS A 47 10.70 2.36 -2.42
CA CYS A 47 12.09 2.74 -2.69
C CYS A 47 12.93 2.92 -1.42
N SER A 48 12.30 2.96 -0.24
CA SER A 48 12.99 3.08 1.05
C SER A 48 12.24 2.32 2.14
N GLU A 49 12.99 1.86 3.14
CA GLU A 49 12.42 1.22 4.33
C GLU A 49 11.50 2.18 5.08
N HIS A 50 11.84 3.46 5.12
CA HIS A 50 11.05 4.50 5.76
C HIS A 50 9.66 4.64 5.12
N ALA A 51 9.58 4.64 3.78
CA ALA A 51 8.30 4.69 3.08
C ALA A 51 7.44 3.45 3.38
N ALA A 52 8.06 2.26 3.47
CA ALA A 52 7.38 1.04 3.88
C ALA A 52 6.87 1.14 5.34
N LYS A 53 7.67 1.69 6.27
CA LYS A 53 7.27 1.91 7.68
C LYS A 53 6.06 2.83 7.79
N ILE A 54 6.05 3.94 7.04
CA ILE A 54 4.91 4.86 7.01
C ILE A 54 3.68 4.13 6.47
N ALA A 55 3.80 3.46 5.32
CA ALA A 55 2.67 2.74 4.73
C ALA A 55 2.10 1.67 5.67
N LEU A 56 2.96 0.88 6.34
CA LEU A 56 2.55 -0.09 7.34
C LEU A 56 1.82 0.58 8.51
N THR A 57 2.31 1.73 8.98
CA THR A 57 1.68 2.47 10.08
C THR A 57 0.26 2.91 9.74
N TYR A 58 0.04 3.47 8.55
CA TYR A 58 -1.30 3.85 8.10
C TYR A 58 -2.20 2.63 7.86
N TRP A 59 -1.65 1.53 7.33
CA TRP A 59 -2.40 0.30 7.13
C TRP A 59 -2.86 -0.32 8.47
N LEU A 60 -2.02 -0.29 9.50
CA LEU A 60 -2.35 -0.78 10.85
C LEU A 60 -3.41 0.09 11.55
N LYS A 61 -3.43 1.41 11.30
CA LYS A 61 -4.44 2.30 11.87
C LYS A 61 -5.86 1.95 11.41
N GLY A 62 -5.99 1.37 10.22
CA GLY A 62 -7.26 0.98 9.65
C GLY A 62 -7.45 1.47 8.22
N ARG A 63 -8.69 1.44 7.76
CA ARG A 63 -9.07 1.83 6.41
C ARG A 63 -9.36 3.32 6.37
N PHE A 64 -8.54 4.03 5.62
CA PHE A 64 -8.66 5.48 5.43
C PHE A 64 -9.50 5.78 4.18
N SER A 65 -10.45 6.70 4.30
CA SER A 65 -11.20 7.28 3.19
C SER A 65 -11.31 8.80 3.36
N VAL A 66 -11.46 9.51 2.24
CA VAL A 66 -11.67 10.96 2.24
C VAL A 66 -12.94 11.25 1.45
N THR A 67 -13.90 11.88 2.09
CA THR A 67 -15.13 12.36 1.46
C THR A 67 -14.91 13.81 1.04
N HIS A 68 -15.15 14.11 -0.23
CA HIS A 68 -15.08 15.47 -0.74
C HIS A 68 -16.52 15.96 -0.93
N SER A 69 -16.88 17.07 -0.30
CA SER A 69 -18.16 17.76 -0.53
C SER A 69 -17.90 19.09 -1.21
N THR A 70 -18.54 19.31 -2.35
CA THR A 70 -18.55 20.59 -3.06
C THR A 70 -19.90 21.24 -2.85
N TYR A 71 -19.91 22.51 -2.44
CA TYR A 71 -21.13 23.31 -2.40
C TYR A 71 -20.94 24.61 -3.18
N SER A 72 -21.97 24.99 -3.94
CA SER A 72 -22.00 26.26 -4.67
C SER A 72 -22.57 27.34 -3.75
N GLY A 73 -21.71 28.26 -3.32
CA GLY A 73 -22.09 29.47 -2.60
C GLY A 73 -22.24 30.67 -3.52
N GLU A 74 -22.78 31.77 -2.99
CA GLU A 74 -22.93 33.06 -3.70
C GLU A 74 -21.59 33.62 -4.21
N TRP A 75 -20.47 33.17 -3.65
CA TRP A 75 -19.11 33.63 -3.94
C TRP A 75 -18.22 32.60 -4.67
N GLY A 76 -18.78 31.45 -5.08
CA GLY A 76 -18.05 30.41 -5.82
C GLY A 76 -18.24 28.99 -5.28
N GLU A 77 -17.42 28.06 -5.78
CA GLU A 77 -17.38 26.68 -5.29
C GLU A 77 -16.44 26.59 -4.07
N GLU A 78 -16.96 26.08 -2.96
CA GLU A 78 -16.17 25.73 -1.78
C GLU A 78 -16.05 24.19 -1.69
N HIS A 79 -14.87 23.73 -1.27
CA HIS A 79 -14.55 22.29 -1.15
C HIS A 79 -14.20 21.96 0.29
N ASP A 80 -14.96 21.05 0.90
CA ASP A 80 -14.65 20.45 2.19
C ASP A 80 -14.11 19.04 1.99
N GLU A 81 -13.03 18.72 2.72
CA GLU A 81 -12.48 17.36 2.82
C GLU A 81 -12.69 16.83 4.23
N ILE A 82 -13.39 15.70 4.34
CA ILE A 82 -13.60 15.01 5.61
C ILE A 82 -12.84 13.68 5.54
N GLU A 83 -11.85 13.54 6.42
CA GLU A 83 -11.10 12.29 6.58
C GLU A 83 -11.83 11.34 7.53
N HIS A 84 -11.97 10.08 7.10
CA HIS A 84 -12.54 9.01 7.91
C HIS A 84 -11.52 7.87 8.05
N THR A 85 -11.43 7.30 9.25
CA THR A 85 -10.63 6.10 9.51
C THR A 85 -11.50 5.05 10.19
N GLU A 86 -11.72 3.92 9.50
CA GLU A 86 -12.33 2.73 10.10
C GLU A 86 -11.22 1.90 10.76
N PRO A 87 -11.19 1.77 12.10
CA PRO A 87 -10.16 0.99 12.77
C PRO A 87 -10.17 -0.48 12.36
N ALA A 88 -8.99 -1.09 12.29
CA ALA A 88 -8.81 -2.50 11.93
C ALA A 88 -8.07 -3.24 13.06
N PRO A 89 -8.74 -3.52 14.20
CA PRO A 89 -8.11 -4.07 15.41
C PRO A 89 -7.50 -5.47 15.21
N GLU A 90 -7.92 -6.19 14.17
CA GLU A 90 -7.36 -7.47 13.77
C GLU A 90 -5.93 -7.36 13.19
N ARG A 91 -5.51 -6.17 12.76
CA ARG A 91 -4.20 -5.95 12.14
C ARG A 91 -3.16 -5.68 13.22
N LYS A 92 -2.33 -6.68 13.50
CA LYS A 92 -1.30 -6.57 14.55
C LYS A 92 0.05 -6.19 13.96
N ARG A 93 0.77 -5.30 14.66
CA ARG A 93 2.13 -4.91 14.26
C ARG A 93 3.09 -6.10 14.32
N GLU A 94 2.94 -6.98 15.31
CA GLU A 94 3.79 -8.17 15.47
C GLU A 94 3.64 -9.21 14.34
N ASP A 95 2.54 -9.18 13.60
CA ASP A 95 2.31 -10.10 12.48
C ASP A 95 2.90 -9.58 11.16
N MET A 96 3.53 -8.41 11.17
CA MET A 96 4.02 -7.73 9.98
C MET A 96 5.50 -7.42 10.06
N GLU A 97 6.19 -7.57 8.94
CA GLU A 97 7.60 -7.18 8.81
C GLU A 97 7.85 -6.47 7.49
N ILE A 98 8.95 -5.72 7.45
CA ILE A 98 9.44 -5.08 6.23
C ILE A 98 10.61 -5.88 5.73
N VAL A 99 10.50 -6.40 4.51
CA VAL A 99 11.53 -7.23 3.89
C VAL A 99 12.24 -6.51 2.75
N PRO A 100 13.58 -6.60 2.66
CA PRO A 100 14.33 -6.10 1.51
C PRO A 100 14.05 -6.96 0.28
N MET A 101 13.86 -6.30 -0.87
CA MET A 101 13.59 -6.92 -2.17
C MET A 101 14.63 -6.46 -3.20
N ILE A 102 15.00 -7.35 -4.12
CA ILE A 102 15.91 -7.05 -5.23
C ILE A 102 15.20 -7.45 -6.52
N LEU A 103 15.16 -6.54 -7.50
CA LEU A 103 14.65 -6.84 -8.83
C LEU A 103 15.71 -7.60 -9.64
N THR A 104 15.33 -8.73 -10.20
CA THR A 104 16.15 -9.51 -11.12
C THR A 104 15.67 -9.28 -12.56
N PRO A 105 16.58 -9.04 -13.52
CA PRO A 105 16.19 -8.97 -14.92
C PRO A 105 15.53 -10.26 -15.36
N HIS A 106 14.33 -10.18 -15.93
CA HIS A 106 13.70 -11.32 -16.56
C HIS A 106 14.47 -11.66 -17.84
N LYS A 107 15.12 -12.82 -17.90
CA LYS A 107 15.65 -13.34 -19.17
C LYS A 107 14.46 -13.89 -19.96
N SER A 108 13.93 -13.14 -20.93
CA SER A 108 13.04 -13.73 -21.91
C SER A 108 13.85 -14.75 -22.72
N LYS A 109 13.44 -16.02 -22.73
CA LYS A 109 13.93 -16.96 -23.73
C LYS A 109 13.37 -16.50 -25.07
N THR A 110 14.17 -15.76 -25.84
CA THR A 110 13.96 -15.66 -27.28
C THR A 110 14.19 -17.06 -27.85
N GLY A 111 13.09 -17.75 -28.15
CA GLY A 111 13.09 -18.94 -28.99
C GLY A 111 13.14 -18.57 -30.46
#